data_AF-A0A0T5ZKL8-F1
#
_entry.id   AF-A0A0T5ZKL8-F1
#
_cell.length_a   1.000
_cell.length_b   1.000
_cell.length_c   1.000
_cell.angle_alpha   90.00
_cell.angle_beta   90.00
_cell.angle_gamma   90.00
#
_symmetry.space_group_name_H-M   'P 1'
#
loop_
_entity.id
_entity.type
_entity.pdbx_description
1 polymer ?
#
loop_
_entity_poly.entity_id
_entity_poly.type
_entity_poly.pdbx_seq_one_letter_code
_entity_poly.pdbx_strand_id
1 'polypeptide(L)'
;MSPIDPTDARERSELEVRWRQARNAPPPIVRAVVADVVVAVVGGIVLLGWDLASGGAGLGAFALYVVGVVAAGGLLTYLWAPLPSGASGERRRSPWAAMLGMFAAFPVVYIVLVVAFQVVRPLL
;
A
#
# COMPACT_ATOMS: atom_id res chain seq x y z
N MET A 1 2.73 3.15 -45.43
CA MET A 1 3.41 3.30 -44.14
C MET A 1 3.75 4.78 -44.01
N SER A 2 2.97 5.54 -43.23
CA SER A 2 3.15 6.99 -43.11
C SER A 2 4.45 7.28 -42.35
N PRO A 3 5.26 8.28 -42.75
CA PRO A 3 6.39 8.74 -41.96
C PRO A 3 5.88 9.20 -40.58
N ILE A 4 6.46 8.67 -39.51
CA ILE A 4 6.19 9.15 -38.16
C ILE A 4 6.87 10.51 -38.05
N ASP A 5 6.09 11.58 -37.90
CA ASP A 5 6.64 12.91 -37.66
C ASP A 5 7.34 12.91 -36.29
N PRO A 6 8.66 13.18 -36.22
CA PRO A 6 9.39 13.18 -34.95
C PRO A 6 8.93 14.29 -33.99
N THR A 7 8.16 15.27 -34.46
CA THR A 7 7.62 16.35 -33.63
C THR A 7 6.39 15.92 -32.81
N ASP A 8 5.60 14.94 -33.28
CA ASP A 8 4.46 14.37 -32.54
C ASP A 8 4.87 13.64 -31.25
N ALA A 9 6.13 13.16 -31.18
CA ALA A 9 6.65 12.48 -30.00
C ALA A 9 7.10 13.45 -28.88
N ARG A 10 7.31 14.74 -29.19
CA ARG A 10 8.09 15.67 -28.35
C ARG A 10 7.26 16.59 -27.45
N GLU A 11 5.93 16.67 -27.63
CA GLU A 11 5.05 17.56 -26.84
C GLU A 11 4.05 16.84 -25.92
N ARG A 12 4.25 15.56 -25.61
CA ARG A 12 3.49 14.97 -24.48
C ARG A 12 4.04 15.51 -23.17
N SER A 13 3.33 16.49 -22.61
CA SER A 13 3.51 17.02 -21.25
C SER A 13 3.92 15.91 -20.28
N GLU A 14 5.04 16.07 -19.57
CA GLU A 14 5.52 15.05 -18.62
C GLU A 14 4.46 14.65 -17.59
N LEU A 15 3.52 15.56 -17.27
CA LEU A 15 2.36 15.29 -16.42
C LEU A 15 1.42 14.25 -17.02
N GLU A 16 1.12 14.33 -18.33
CA GLU A 16 0.28 13.38 -19.06
C GLU A 16 0.95 11.99 -19.08
N VAL A 17 2.28 11.95 -19.28
CA VAL A 17 3.06 10.71 -19.27
C VAL A 17 3.05 10.08 -17.88
N ARG A 18 3.36 10.85 -16.82
CA ARG A 18 3.33 10.39 -15.42
C ARG A 18 1.94 9.96 -14.99
N TRP A 19 0.90 10.69 -15.39
CA TRP A 19 -0.49 10.36 -15.10
C TRP A 19 -0.91 9.04 -15.73
N ARG A 20 -0.60 8.81 -17.02
CA ARG A 20 -0.86 7.52 -17.68
C ARG A 20 -0.07 6.39 -17.06
N GLN A 21 1.17 6.66 -16.63
CA GLN A 21 2.03 5.66 -15.99
C GLN A 21 1.52 5.27 -14.59
N ALA A 22 0.98 6.23 -13.82
CA ALA A 22 0.28 5.97 -12.57
C ALA A 22 -1.03 5.19 -12.78
N ARG A 23 -1.80 5.53 -13.83
CA ARG A 23 -3.08 4.87 -14.15
C ARG A 23 -2.90 3.46 -14.72
N ASN A 24 -1.81 3.21 -15.44
CA ASN A 24 -1.44 1.90 -15.98
C ASN A 24 -0.34 1.21 -15.16
N ALA A 25 -0.19 1.57 -13.88
CA ALA A 25 0.81 0.95 -13.03
C ALA A 25 0.60 -0.58 -13.00
N PRO A 26 1.69 -1.38 -12.94
CA PRO A 26 1.58 -2.82 -12.88
C PRO A 26 0.60 -3.23 -11.76
N PRO A 27 -0.42 -4.07 -12.08
CA PRO A 27 -1.46 -4.44 -11.13
C PRO A 27 -0.98 -5.02 -9.78
N PRO A 28 0.22 -5.64 -9.66
CA PRO A 28 0.72 -6.11 -8.37
C PRO A 28 0.89 -5.00 -7.33
N ILE A 29 1.38 -3.82 -7.73
CA ILE A 29 1.77 -2.75 -6.80
C ILE A 29 0.52 -2.09 -6.20
N VAL A 30 -0.46 -1.77 -7.04
CA VAL A 30 -1.72 -1.14 -6.59
C VAL A 30 -2.47 -2.04 -5.63
N ARG A 31 -2.49 -3.36 -5.88
CA ARG A 31 -3.12 -4.33 -4.99
C ARG A 31 -2.44 -4.43 -3.64
N ALA A 32 -1.11 -4.39 -3.61
CA ALA A 32 -0.33 -4.39 -2.37
C ALA A 32 -0.71 -3.20 -1.49
N VAL A 33 -0.63 -2.00 -2.06
CA VAL A 33 -0.92 -0.75 -1.34
C VAL A 33 -2.36 -0.69 -0.85
N VAL A 34 -3.34 -1.12 -1.67
CA VAL A 34 -4.75 -1.15 -1.23
C VAL A 34 -4.96 -2.12 -0.09
N ALA A 35 -4.34 -3.31 -0.13
CA ALA A 35 -4.41 -4.26 0.96
C ALA A 35 -3.82 -3.68 2.27
N ASP A 36 -2.65 -3.04 2.18
CA ASP A 36 -2.02 -2.39 3.33
C ASP A 36 -2.89 -1.28 3.93
N VAL A 37 -3.44 -0.42 3.08
CA VAL A 37 -4.31 0.69 3.50
C VAL A 37 -5.54 0.16 4.23
N VAL A 38 -6.21 -0.86 3.68
CA VAL A 38 -7.38 -1.45 4.33
C VAL A 38 -7.03 -2.04 5.68
N VAL A 39 -5.97 -2.84 5.76
CA VAL A 39 -5.53 -3.47 7.02
C VAL A 39 -5.15 -2.42 8.05
N ALA A 40 -4.37 -1.42 7.66
CA ALA A 40 -3.94 -0.34 8.54
C ALA A 40 -5.14 0.44 9.08
N VAL A 41 -6.07 0.86 8.22
CA VAL A 41 -7.26 1.62 8.63
C VAL A 41 -8.10 0.82 9.62
N VAL A 42 -8.40 -0.45 9.32
CA VAL A 42 -9.20 -1.30 10.21
C VAL A 42 -8.49 -1.48 11.56
N GLY A 43 -7.20 -1.83 11.56
CA GLY A 43 -6.44 -1.99 12.79
C GLY A 43 -6.31 -0.68 13.57
N GLY A 44 -6.18 0.45 12.88
CA GLY A 44 -6.09 1.78 13.48
C GLY A 44 -7.38 2.19 14.17
N ILE A 45 -8.54 1.89 13.58
CA ILE A 45 -9.85 2.10 14.21
C ILE A 45 -9.97 1.26 15.49
N VAL A 46 -9.58 -0.02 15.45
CA VAL A 46 -9.60 -0.90 16.62
C VAL A 46 -8.68 -0.37 17.71
N LEU A 47 -7.45 0.03 17.35
CA LEU A 47 -6.49 0.59 18.30
C LEU A 47 -7.00 1.89 18.93
N LEU A 48 -7.58 2.79 18.14
CA LEU A 48 -8.16 4.04 18.63
C LEU A 48 -9.33 3.77 19.58
N GLY A 49 -10.23 2.85 19.23
CA GLY A 49 -11.33 2.46 20.11
C GLY A 49 -10.83 1.86 21.44
N TRP A 50 -9.78 1.04 21.39
CA TRP A 50 -9.13 0.51 22.58
C TRP A 50 -8.49 1.60 23.44
N ASP A 51 -7.76 2.53 22.82
CA ASP A 51 -7.15 3.67 23.49
C ASP A 51 -8.19 4.50 24.26
N LEU A 52 -9.32 4.81 23.61
CA LEU A 52 -10.42 5.55 24.23
C LEU A 52 -11.05 4.78 25.40
N ALA A 53 -11.28 3.48 25.22
CA ALA A 53 -11.88 2.63 26.26
C ALA A 53 -10.95 2.39 27.46
N SER A 54 -9.64 2.38 27.24
CA SER A 54 -8.63 2.15 28.29
C SER A 54 -8.11 3.42 28.95
N GLY A 55 -8.46 4.61 28.44
CA GLY A 55 -7.92 5.89 28.91
C GLY A 55 -6.49 6.16 28.41
N GLY A 56 -6.01 5.40 27.43
CA GLY A 56 -4.67 5.55 26.85
C GLY A 56 -4.02 4.21 26.50
N ALA A 57 -3.72 4.01 25.22
CA ALA A 57 -2.93 2.89 24.75
C ALA A 57 -1.44 3.10 25.09
N GLY A 58 -0.85 2.12 25.75
CA GLY A 58 0.59 2.10 25.97
C GLY A 58 1.37 1.80 24.69
N LEU A 59 2.67 2.11 24.68
CA LEU A 59 3.60 1.85 23.57
C LEU A 59 3.52 0.40 23.04
N GLY A 60 3.27 -0.58 23.91
CA GLY A 60 3.11 -1.98 23.50
C GLY A 60 1.94 -2.22 22.54
N ALA A 61 0.81 -1.54 22.73
CA ALA A 61 -0.34 -1.67 21.83
C ALA A 61 -0.05 -1.08 20.45
N PHE A 62 0.62 0.08 20.40
CA PHE A 62 1.11 0.65 19.15
C PHE A 62 2.11 -0.26 18.44
N ALA A 63 3.07 -0.82 19.17
CA ALA A 63 4.04 -1.75 18.61
C ALA A 63 3.38 -3.01 18.03
N LEU A 64 2.42 -3.60 18.76
CA LEU A 64 1.65 -4.74 18.29
C LEU A 64 0.84 -4.41 17.03
N TYR A 65 0.22 -3.24 16.99
CA TYR A 65 -0.49 -2.77 15.80
C TYR A 65 0.47 -2.64 14.60
N VAL A 66 1.61 -1.97 14.76
CA VAL A 66 2.61 -1.80 13.68
C VAL A 66 3.08 -3.16 13.16
N VAL A 67 3.47 -4.07 14.06
CA VAL A 67 3.92 -5.42 13.69
C VAL A 67 2.80 -6.18 12.98
N GLY A 68 1.56 -6.09 13.47
CA GLY A 68 0.40 -6.73 12.88
C GLY A 68 0.13 -6.25 11.45
N VAL A 69 0.16 -4.94 11.22
CA VAL A 69 -0.07 -4.37 9.88
C VAL A 69 1.07 -4.74 8.93
N VAL A 70 2.33 -4.63 9.35
CA VAL A 70 3.49 -4.99 8.52
C VAL A 70 3.46 -6.47 8.13
N ALA A 71 3.15 -7.35 9.08
CA ALA A 71 3.03 -8.79 8.83
C ALA A 71 1.85 -9.12 7.90
N ALA A 72 0.67 -8.56 8.17
CA ALA A 72 -0.52 -8.77 7.37
C ALA A 72 -0.37 -8.20 5.95
N GLY A 73 0.26 -7.04 5.81
CA GLY A 73 0.56 -6.40 4.56
C GLY A 73 1.47 -7.21 3.64
N GLY A 74 2.57 -7.72 4.20
CA GLY A 74 3.45 -8.65 3.52
C GLY A 74 2.74 -9.95 3.14
N LEU A 75 1.94 -10.52 4.05
CA LEU A 75 1.21 -11.77 3.80
C LEU A 75 0.13 -11.62 2.72
N LEU A 76 -0.71 -10.59 2.79
CA LEU A 76 -1.77 -10.35 1.82
C LEU A 76 -1.20 -10.04 0.44
N THR A 77 -0.11 -9.27 0.37
CA THR A 77 0.56 -9.00 -0.90
C THR A 77 1.15 -10.26 -1.50
N TYR A 78 1.80 -11.11 -0.69
CA TYR A 78 2.30 -12.42 -1.13
C TYR A 78 1.18 -13.31 -1.70
N LEU A 79 0.01 -13.30 -1.07
CA LEU A 79 -1.13 -14.12 -1.47
C LEU A 79 -1.87 -13.56 -2.70
N TRP A 80 -1.92 -12.23 -2.86
CA TRP A 80 -2.74 -11.56 -3.88
C TRP A 80 -1.97 -11.10 -5.11
N ALA A 81 -0.63 -11.02 -5.09
CA ALA A 81 0.17 -10.62 -6.24
C ALA A 81 0.82 -11.83 -6.96
N PRO A 82 0.11 -12.53 -7.87
CA PRO A 82 0.77 -13.46 -8.78
C PRO A 82 1.62 -12.66 -9.77
N LEU A 83 2.91 -12.99 -9.89
CA LEU A 83 3.75 -12.46 -10.97
C LEU A 83 3.27 -13.04 -12.32
N PRO A 84 3.19 -12.25 -13.40
CA PRO A 84 2.99 -12.78 -14.74
C PRO A 84 4.23 -13.59 -15.15
N SER A 85 4.10 -14.91 -15.31
CA SER A 85 5.16 -15.74 -15.88
C SER A 85 5.08 -15.69 -17.41
N GLY A 86 6.14 -15.19 -18.04
CA GLY A 86 6.21 -15.02 -19.50
C GLY A 86 6.45 -16.31 -20.31
N ALA A 87 6.50 -17.50 -19.72
CA ALA A 87 6.90 -18.71 -20.46
C ALA A 87 6.28 -20.05 -20.03
N SER A 88 5.55 -20.14 -18.93
CA SER A 88 4.84 -21.37 -18.55
C SER A 88 3.76 -21.02 -17.53
N GLY A 89 2.56 -21.58 -17.69
CA GLY A 89 1.35 -21.29 -16.90
C GLY A 89 1.39 -21.64 -15.41
N GLU A 90 2.56 -21.66 -14.78
CA GLU A 90 2.74 -21.92 -13.36
C GLU A 90 2.76 -20.59 -12.58
N ARG A 91 1.78 -20.40 -11.69
CA ARG A 91 1.74 -19.29 -10.73
C ARG A 91 2.92 -19.38 -9.75
N ARG A 92 4.09 -18.84 -10.11
CA ARG A 92 5.19 -18.70 -9.17
C ARG A 92 4.93 -17.54 -8.21
N ARG A 93 4.56 -17.87 -6.98
CA ARG A 93 4.55 -16.93 -5.85
C ARG A 93 6.00 -16.58 -5.50
N SER A 94 6.42 -15.33 -5.67
CA SER A 94 7.78 -14.93 -5.34
C SER A 94 7.81 -14.30 -3.93
N PRO A 95 8.82 -14.63 -3.10
CA PRO A 95 9.04 -13.95 -1.82
C PRO A 95 9.18 -12.43 -1.95
N TRP A 96 9.62 -11.97 -3.13
CA TRP A 96 9.71 -10.55 -3.47
C TRP A 96 8.38 -9.80 -3.41
N ALA A 97 7.26 -10.46 -3.73
CA ALA A 97 5.93 -9.85 -3.58
C ALA A 97 5.62 -9.55 -2.11
N ALA A 98 6.03 -10.43 -1.18
CA ALA A 98 5.85 -10.20 0.25
C ALA A 98 6.62 -8.97 0.74
N MET A 99 7.87 -8.81 0.27
CA MET A 99 8.70 -7.65 0.63
C MET A 99 8.09 -6.33 0.15
N LEU A 100 7.48 -6.29 -1.03
CA LEU A 100 6.82 -5.08 -1.53
C LEU A 100 5.67 -4.63 -0.62
N GLY A 101 4.83 -5.56 -0.15
CA GLY A 101 3.78 -5.26 0.82
C GLY A 101 4.35 -4.81 2.16
N MET A 102 5.38 -5.50 2.65
CA MET A 102 6.05 -5.11 3.90
C MET A 102 6.60 -3.68 3.84
N PHE A 103 7.23 -3.29 2.73
CA PHE A 103 7.76 -1.94 2.55
C PHE A 103 6.67 -0.88 2.39
N ALA A 104 5.58 -1.21 1.70
CA ALA A 104 4.44 -0.31 1.54
C ALA A 104 3.68 -0.08 2.87
N ALA A 105 3.68 -1.08 3.77
CA ALA A 105 3.02 -0.97 5.07
C ALA A 105 3.59 0.14 5.97
N PHE A 106 4.91 0.38 5.98
CA PHE A 106 5.53 1.38 6.88
C PHE A 106 4.98 2.81 6.70
N PRO A 107 5.01 3.42 5.50
CA PRO A 107 4.46 4.76 5.31
C PRO A 107 2.95 4.78 5.55
N VAL A 108 2.22 3.73 5.16
CA VAL A 108 0.77 3.64 5.37
C VAL A 108 0.42 3.65 6.86
N VAL A 109 1.08 2.79 7.66
CA VAL A 109 0.92 2.71 9.11
C VAL A 109 1.18 4.05 9.77
N TYR A 110 2.25 4.73 9.38
CA TYR A 110 2.58 6.05 9.91
C TYR A 110 1.45 7.05 9.67
N ILE A 111 0.96 7.15 8.43
CA ILE A 111 -0.12 8.09 8.10
C ILE A 111 -1.40 7.75 8.88
N VAL A 112 -1.75 6.47 8.99
CA VAL A 112 -2.93 6.06 9.76
C VAL A 112 -2.79 6.43 11.24
N LEU A 113 -1.63 6.22 11.84
CA LEU A 113 -1.40 6.62 13.24
C LEU A 113 -1.48 8.13 13.42
N VAL A 114 -0.87 8.90 12.52
CA VAL A 114 -0.95 10.37 12.53
C VAL A 114 -2.40 10.82 12.45
N VAL A 115 -3.16 10.33 11.47
CA VAL A 115 -4.56 10.71 11.30
C VAL A 115 -5.39 10.28 12.52
N ALA A 116 -5.27 9.03 12.97
CA ALA A 116 -6.06 8.52 14.08
C ALA A 116 -5.79 9.27 15.39
N PHE A 117 -4.53 9.53 15.73
CA PHE A 117 -4.16 10.03 17.07
C PHE A 117 -3.87 11.53 17.12
N GLN A 118 -3.44 12.14 16.01
CA GLN A 118 -3.16 13.59 15.96
C GLN A 118 -4.31 14.39 15.34
N VAL A 119 -5.19 13.75 14.56
CA VAL A 119 -6.33 14.43 13.92
C VAL A 119 -7.66 13.98 14.54
N VAL A 120 -7.95 12.68 14.57
CA VAL A 120 -9.26 12.17 14.99
C VAL A 120 -9.41 12.20 16.51
N ARG A 121 -8.48 11.59 17.26
CA ARG A 121 -8.52 11.53 18.72
C ARG A 121 -8.75 12.89 19.42
N PRO A 122 -8.07 14.00 19.06
CA PRO A 122 -8.33 15.29 19.72
C PRO A 122 -9.69 15.91 19.41
N LEU A 123 -10.44 15.36 18.44
CA LEU A 123 -11.80 15.77 18.10
C LEU A 123 -12.87 14.91 18.78
N LEU A 124 -12.48 13.83 19.45
CA LEU A 124 -13.34 12.91 20.19
C LEU A 124 -13.23 13.17 21.70
#